data_AF-A0A3A8Z2T5-F1
#
_entry.id   AF-A0A3A8Z2T5-F1
#
_cell.length_a   1.000
_cell.length_b   1.000
_cell.length_c   1.000
_cell.angle_alpha   90.00
_cell.angle_beta   90.00
_cell.angle_gamma   90.00
#
_symmetry.space_group_name_H-M   'P 1'
#
loop_
_entity.id
_entity.type
_entity.pdbx_description
1 polymer ?
#
loop_
_entity_poly.entity_id
_entity_poly.type
_entity_poly.pdbx_seq_one_letter_code
_entity_poly.pdbx_strand_id
1 'polypeptide(L)'
;MNDIGCFSKHLHGRDVYLFGTGKRARSFYNKYKSEISICGCFDNNSESVFLDGLNVLKPARREEYKSAYIIICSVWDADICEQLIELGYTVFDDFCNVYIYEQLKGLVPEKKLSCFLGICTISVIAYAMKFVPEFYHEYNIVNLFIPALREEKKRMEHLFTDLILENCDLLVYNKFVGDTKFIKNIGEISKVISIPLLSAGNYWPQDYTVFHPKEMNEYLGLWGIDDLSEVWEDIMMFNADRYVKAMVQQNRSEEEILSSIMSDNFISREEVLANHDSTLRRIGIMGRGATISMLDYFSQNFRTKRIMADGLHEEECMIREYVKRILNELSIESFSFEEEYSYSHGQMPIYPCVVKHLNLEFPAPLLYKVQIEPFTASSDFNDADYYEVDFEQYYRVYIKRCKVLEQFLQERRCQNESQTGN
;
A
#
# COMPACT_ATOMS: atom_id res chain seq x y z
N MET A 1 12.23 27.74 10.60
CA MET A 1 12.51 26.73 9.56
C MET A 1 13.04 25.52 10.28
N ASN A 2 12.24 24.46 10.32
CA ASN A 2 12.61 23.22 11.00
C ASN A 2 13.52 22.45 10.05
N ASP A 3 14.80 22.32 10.40
CA ASP A 3 15.78 21.53 9.64
C ASP A 3 15.44 20.04 9.81
N ILE A 4 14.64 19.51 8.87
CA ILE A 4 14.22 18.10 8.85
C ILE A 4 15.38 17.17 8.52
N GLY A 5 16.39 17.67 7.79
CA GLY A 5 17.56 16.90 7.36
C GLY A 5 18.40 16.36 8.52
N CYS A 6 18.15 16.81 9.75
CA CYS A 6 18.85 16.35 10.94
C CYS A 6 17.89 16.01 12.10
N PHE A 7 16.93 15.11 11.84
CA PHE A 7 15.97 14.65 12.86
C PHE A 7 16.63 14.18 14.18
N SER A 8 17.80 13.55 14.09
CA SER A 8 18.58 13.14 15.27
C SER A 8 18.98 14.29 16.20
N LYS A 9 19.16 15.52 15.68
CA LYS A 9 19.38 16.72 16.51
C LYS A 9 18.15 17.11 17.32
N HIS A 10 16.94 16.81 16.84
CA HIS A 10 15.70 17.08 17.59
C HIS A 10 15.57 16.20 18.83
N LEU A 11 16.17 15.01 18.81
CA LEU A 11 16.21 14.08 19.95
C LEU A 11 17.40 14.33 20.90
N HIS A 12 18.42 15.05 20.45
CA HIS A 12 19.62 15.25 21.24
C HIS A 12 19.35 16.07 22.51
N GLY A 13 19.68 15.50 23.67
CA GLY A 13 19.43 16.14 24.97
C GLY A 13 17.96 16.14 25.42
N ARG A 14 17.10 15.35 24.76
CA ARG A 14 15.69 15.18 25.13
C ARG A 14 15.42 13.82 25.76
N ASP A 15 14.39 13.77 26.60
CA ASP A 15 13.90 12.55 27.22
C ASP A 15 12.87 11.91 26.29
N VAL A 16 13.16 10.74 25.72
CA VAL A 16 12.26 10.11 24.74
C VAL A 16 11.23 9.24 25.45
N TYR A 17 9.95 9.49 25.19
CA TYR A 17 8.83 8.72 25.71
C TYR A 17 8.05 8.05 24.59
N LEU A 18 7.56 6.83 24.81
CA LEU A 18 6.64 6.18 23.87
C LEU A 18 5.19 6.43 24.32
N PHE A 19 4.31 6.83 23.41
CA PHE A 19 2.88 6.87 23.71
C PHE A 19 2.22 5.56 23.26
N GLY A 20 1.76 4.77 24.24
CA GLY A 20 1.16 3.45 24.08
C GLY A 20 2.07 2.33 24.60
N THR A 21 1.45 1.24 25.06
CA THR A 21 2.15 0.08 25.65
C THR A 21 1.91 -1.26 24.91
N GLY A 22 1.25 -1.19 23.75
CA GLY A 22 0.86 -2.34 22.93
C GLY A 22 1.99 -2.94 22.07
N LYS A 23 1.62 -3.81 21.12
CA LYS A 23 2.55 -4.52 20.23
C LYS A 23 3.49 -3.58 19.47
N ARG A 24 2.97 -2.46 18.94
CA ARG A 24 3.76 -1.43 18.23
C ARG A 24 4.86 -0.83 19.11
N ALA A 25 4.51 -0.40 20.33
CA ALA A 25 5.48 0.17 21.27
C ALA A 25 6.58 -0.83 21.67
N ARG A 26 6.20 -2.10 21.90
CA ARG A 26 7.17 -3.16 22.22
C ARG A 26 8.13 -3.45 21.08
N SER A 27 7.61 -3.53 19.85
CA SER A 27 8.42 -3.69 18.64
C SER A 27 9.39 -2.52 18.47
N PHE A 28 8.90 -1.28 18.59
CA PHE A 28 9.71 -0.07 18.53
C PHE A 28 10.82 -0.07 19.60
N TYR A 29 10.47 -0.33 20.86
CA TYR A 29 11.43 -0.38 21.97
C TYR A 29 12.54 -1.40 21.70
N ASN A 30 12.18 -2.63 21.33
CA ASN A 30 13.18 -3.66 21.05
C ASN A 30 14.09 -3.31 19.87
N LYS A 31 13.55 -2.63 18.86
CA LYS A 31 14.30 -2.19 17.67
C LYS A 31 15.27 -1.06 17.99
N TYR A 32 14.91 -0.12 18.85
CA TYR A 32 15.62 1.15 19.00
C TYR A 32 16.25 1.43 20.38
N LYS A 33 16.03 0.58 21.40
CA LYS A 33 16.56 0.80 22.75
C LYS A 33 18.09 0.91 22.85
N SER A 34 18.84 0.42 21.85
CA SER A 34 20.29 0.59 21.76
C SER A 34 20.71 1.90 21.10
N GLU A 35 19.83 2.55 20.36
CA GLU A 35 20.09 3.77 19.58
C GLU A 35 19.60 5.03 20.30
N ILE A 36 18.48 4.93 21.03
CA ILE A 36 17.83 6.04 21.73
C ILE A 36 17.56 5.69 23.19
N SER A 37 17.73 6.67 24.08
CA SER A 37 17.42 6.51 25.50
C SER A 37 15.92 6.72 25.73
N ILE A 38 15.19 5.61 25.89
CA ILE A 38 13.74 5.63 26.14
C ILE A 38 13.51 5.68 27.64
N CYS A 39 12.94 6.80 28.11
CA CYS A 39 12.79 7.13 29.53
C CYS A 39 11.53 6.53 30.17
N GLY A 40 10.53 6.18 29.36
CA GLY A 40 9.27 5.64 29.84
C GLY A 40 8.19 5.59 28.77
N CYS A 41 6.96 5.31 29.20
CA CYS A 41 5.79 5.32 28.32
C CYS A 41 4.68 6.22 28.89
N PHE A 42 3.89 6.80 28.00
CA PHE A 42 2.59 7.39 28.33
C PHE A 42 1.48 6.44 27.88
N ASP A 43 0.45 6.26 28.71
CA ASP A 43 -0.73 5.46 28.35
C ASP A 43 -1.99 5.99 29.06
N ASN A 44 -3.08 6.16 28.30
CA ASN A 44 -4.36 6.60 28.86
C ASN A 44 -5.00 5.53 29.77
N ASN A 45 -4.76 4.26 29.49
CA ASN A 45 -5.51 3.14 30.07
C ASN A 45 -4.70 2.31 31.07
N SER A 46 -3.38 2.50 31.13
CA SER A 46 -2.50 1.69 31.99
C SER A 46 -1.76 2.54 33.03
N GLU A 47 -1.55 1.95 34.20
CA GLU A 47 -0.61 2.41 35.25
C GLU A 47 0.38 1.28 35.62
N SER A 48 0.62 0.36 34.68
CA SER A 48 1.52 -0.78 34.85
C SER A 48 2.98 -0.42 34.57
N VAL A 49 3.87 -1.41 34.70
CA VAL A 49 5.28 -1.30 34.28
C VAL A 49 5.40 -1.84 32.85
N PHE A 50 6.16 -1.15 32.00
CA PHE A 50 6.49 -1.56 30.64
C PHE A 50 7.75 -2.44 30.61
N LEU A 51 8.23 -2.80 29.41
CA LEU A 51 9.44 -3.60 29.24
C LEU A 51 10.64 -3.01 30.00
N ASP A 52 11.52 -3.88 30.48
CA ASP A 52 12.75 -3.54 31.20
C ASP A 52 12.54 -2.64 32.44
N GLY A 53 11.35 -2.65 33.04
CA GLY A 53 11.06 -1.88 34.25
C GLY A 53 10.68 -0.41 34.00
N LEU A 54 10.49 -0.01 32.74
CA LEU A 54 10.13 1.36 32.39
C LEU A 54 8.74 1.74 32.94
N ASN A 55 8.64 2.93 33.52
CA ASN A 55 7.38 3.42 34.08
C ASN A 55 6.38 3.74 32.96
N VAL A 56 5.10 3.40 33.19
CA VAL A 56 3.98 3.91 32.41
C VAL A 56 3.31 5.02 33.20
N LEU A 57 3.25 6.20 32.60
CA LEU A 57 2.73 7.42 33.18
C LEU A 57 1.43 7.82 32.48
N LYS A 58 0.58 8.58 33.16
CA LYS A 58 -0.50 9.28 32.49
C LYS A 58 0.06 10.44 31.66
N PRO A 59 -0.52 10.74 30.48
CA PRO A 59 -0.17 11.95 29.75
C PRO A 59 -0.41 13.18 30.62
N ALA A 60 0.54 14.10 30.60
CA ALA A 60 0.51 15.32 31.39
C ALA A 60 0.85 16.51 30.50
N ARG A 61 0.64 17.73 31.01
CA ARG A 61 0.86 18.94 30.22
C ARG A 61 2.34 19.11 29.87
N ARG A 62 2.60 19.78 28.75
CA ARG A 62 3.94 20.05 28.22
C ARG A 62 4.88 20.74 29.22
N GLU A 63 4.33 21.53 30.14
CA GLU A 63 5.11 22.24 31.16
C GLU A 63 5.68 21.31 32.24
N GLU A 64 5.09 20.14 32.45
CA GLU A 64 5.53 19.14 33.43
C GLU A 64 6.70 18.31 32.87
N TYR A 65 6.73 18.08 31.57
CA TYR A 65 7.73 17.27 30.87
C TYR A 65 8.49 18.09 29.84
N LYS A 66 9.26 19.08 30.31
CA LYS A 66 9.78 20.11 29.41
C LYS A 66 10.77 19.63 28.34
N SER A 67 11.51 18.58 28.66
CA SER A 67 12.51 17.93 27.81
C SER A 67 11.93 16.76 27.01
N ALA A 68 10.64 16.43 27.17
CA ALA A 68 10.10 15.24 26.54
C ALA A 68 10.02 15.37 25.02
N TYR A 69 10.37 14.29 24.35
CA TYR A 69 9.99 14.03 22.96
C TYR A 69 9.16 12.75 22.91
N ILE A 70 7.98 12.81 22.32
CA ILE A 70 7.01 11.70 22.36
C ILE A 70 6.94 11.01 20.99
N ILE A 71 7.09 9.69 20.98
CA ILE A 71 6.87 8.86 19.80
C ILE A 71 5.58 8.08 19.97
N ILE A 72 4.57 8.39 19.15
CA ILE A 72 3.26 7.74 19.21
C ILE A 72 3.35 6.34 18.59
N CYS A 73 3.16 5.32 19.43
CA CYS A 73 3.25 3.90 19.10
C CYS A 73 1.90 3.20 19.30
N SER A 74 0.84 3.75 18.68
CA SER A 74 -0.55 3.30 18.83
C SER A 74 -1.28 3.24 17.48
N VAL A 75 -2.41 2.53 17.43
CA VAL A 75 -3.37 2.56 16.30
C VAL A 75 -4.36 3.72 16.43
N TRP A 76 -4.43 4.33 17.61
CA TRP A 76 -5.23 5.51 17.95
C TRP A 76 -4.39 6.79 17.86
N ASP A 77 -3.46 6.83 16.91
CA ASP A 77 -2.47 7.91 16.78
C ASP A 77 -3.08 9.28 16.50
N ALA A 78 -4.17 9.33 15.72
CA ALA A 78 -4.93 10.56 15.49
C ALA A 78 -5.50 11.15 16.79
N ASP A 79 -6.17 10.34 17.62
CA ASP A 79 -6.77 10.80 18.87
C ASP A 79 -5.70 11.20 19.90
N ILE A 80 -4.63 10.41 19.99
CA ILE A 80 -3.49 10.71 20.86
C ILE A 80 -2.82 12.02 20.44
N CYS A 81 -2.75 12.28 19.15
CA CYS A 81 -2.20 13.55 18.69
C CYS A 81 -3.04 14.74 19.16
N GLU A 82 -4.36 14.74 18.92
CA GLU A 82 -5.20 15.85 19.34
C GLU A 82 -5.09 16.05 20.85
N GLN A 83 -5.05 14.96 21.63
CA GLN A 83 -4.76 15.01 23.06
C GLN A 83 -3.42 15.69 23.38
N LEU A 84 -2.33 15.35 22.68
CA LEU A 84 -1.02 15.97 22.89
C LEU A 84 -1.03 17.47 22.52
N ILE A 85 -1.73 17.86 21.45
CA ILE A 85 -1.91 19.28 21.08
C ILE A 85 -2.66 20.03 22.18
N GLU A 86 -3.75 19.46 22.70
CA GLU A 86 -4.52 20.03 23.82
C GLU A 86 -3.69 20.14 25.11
N LEU A 87 -2.75 19.22 25.31
CA LEU A 87 -1.78 19.24 26.42
C LEU A 87 -0.60 20.21 26.19
N GLY A 88 -0.59 20.94 25.07
CA GLY A 88 0.38 21.98 24.76
C GLY A 88 1.64 21.50 24.03
N TYR A 89 1.66 20.26 23.53
CA TYR A 89 2.76 19.76 22.72
C TYR A 89 2.63 20.22 21.27
N THR A 90 3.76 20.51 20.62
CA THR A 90 3.81 20.90 19.21
C THR A 90 4.20 19.72 18.34
N VAL A 91 3.45 19.50 17.25
CA VAL A 91 3.72 18.45 16.26
C VAL A 91 5.12 18.63 15.70
N PHE A 92 5.87 17.53 15.53
CA PHE A 92 7.26 17.44 15.09
C PHE A 92 8.29 18.02 16.06
N ASP A 93 8.01 19.15 16.69
CA ASP A 93 8.94 19.77 17.64
C ASP A 93 8.98 19.01 18.96
N ASP A 94 7.85 18.48 19.43
CA ASP A 94 7.77 17.72 20.68
C ASP A 94 7.31 16.28 20.48
N PHE A 95 6.69 15.94 19.35
CA PHE A 95 6.23 14.57 19.12
C PHE A 95 6.04 14.23 17.65
N CYS A 96 6.15 12.94 17.32
CA CYS A 96 5.73 12.39 16.04
C CYS A 96 5.14 10.99 16.21
N ASN A 97 4.47 10.46 15.18
CA ASN A 97 4.12 9.04 15.18
C ASN A 97 5.33 8.17 14.77
N VAL A 98 5.23 6.88 15.06
CA VAL A 98 6.29 5.91 14.74
C VAL A 98 6.62 5.86 13.25
N TYR A 99 5.63 5.97 12.36
CA TYR A 99 5.83 5.93 10.92
C TYR A 99 6.71 7.09 10.45
N ILE A 100 6.41 8.30 10.89
CA ILE A 100 7.19 9.50 10.58
C ILE A 100 8.59 9.41 11.18
N TYR A 101 8.74 8.95 12.42
CA TYR A 101 10.06 8.72 13.02
C TYR A 101 10.93 7.83 12.12
N GLU A 102 10.38 6.72 11.62
CA GLU A 102 11.12 5.77 10.80
C GLU A 102 11.53 6.35 9.43
N GLN A 103 10.73 7.25 8.85
CA GLN A 103 11.11 7.97 7.64
C GLN A 103 12.25 8.98 7.89
N LEU A 104 12.30 9.58 9.07
CA LEU A 104 13.17 10.72 9.35
C LEU A 104 14.51 10.37 10.02
N LYS A 105 14.56 9.29 10.81
CA LYS A 105 15.74 8.94 11.62
C LYS A 105 17.03 8.71 10.81
N GLY A 106 16.90 8.37 9.53
CA GLY A 106 18.01 7.98 8.65
C GLY A 106 18.41 9.04 7.63
N LEU A 107 17.83 10.24 7.70
CA LEU A 107 18.14 11.30 6.76
C LEU A 107 19.57 11.82 6.97
N VAL A 108 20.26 12.06 5.85
CA VAL A 108 21.62 12.59 5.80
C VAL A 108 21.54 14.09 5.47
N PRO A 109 21.98 15.01 6.35
CA PRO A 109 21.79 16.44 6.17
C PRO A 109 22.31 17.02 4.84
N GLU A 110 23.35 16.42 4.27
CA GLU A 110 23.99 16.88 3.04
C GLU A 110 23.23 16.47 1.76
N LYS A 111 22.28 15.52 1.87
CA LYS A 111 21.47 15.05 0.74
C LYS A 111 20.20 15.88 0.59
N LYS A 112 19.77 16.07 -0.67
CA LYS A 112 18.48 16.68 -1.02
C LYS A 112 17.31 15.85 -0.50
N LEU A 113 16.18 16.45 -0.19
CA LEU A 113 15.00 15.73 0.29
C LEU A 113 14.06 15.38 -0.86
N SER A 114 13.90 14.09 -1.15
CA SER A 114 12.84 13.58 -2.04
C SER A 114 11.66 13.04 -1.23
N CYS A 115 10.45 13.41 -1.66
CA CYS A 115 9.19 12.94 -1.10
C CYS A 115 8.43 12.11 -2.13
N PHE A 116 8.12 10.87 -1.78
CA PHE A 116 7.29 9.96 -2.56
C PHE A 116 5.91 9.89 -1.91
N LEU A 117 4.92 10.54 -2.53
CA LEU A 117 3.59 10.76 -1.96
C LEU A 117 2.51 10.02 -2.74
N GLY A 118 1.91 8.97 -2.18
CA GLY A 118 0.90 8.21 -2.90
C GLY A 118 0.50 6.90 -2.25
N ILE A 119 0.04 5.95 -3.06
CA ILE A 119 -0.35 4.62 -2.61
C ILE A 119 0.73 3.57 -2.91
N CYS A 120 0.35 2.28 -2.99
CA CYS A 120 1.26 1.14 -3.12
C CYS A 120 2.30 1.32 -4.23
N THR A 121 1.92 1.72 -5.46
CA THR A 121 2.86 1.92 -6.57
C THR A 121 3.97 2.92 -6.23
N ILE A 122 3.64 4.07 -5.63
CA ILE A 122 4.65 5.08 -5.25
C ILE A 122 5.57 4.57 -4.15
N SER A 123 5.03 3.82 -3.18
CA SER A 123 5.84 3.19 -2.13
C SER A 123 6.85 2.20 -2.70
N VAL A 124 6.44 1.40 -3.68
CA VAL A 124 7.32 0.43 -4.36
C VAL A 124 8.40 1.15 -5.19
N ILE A 125 8.05 2.23 -5.88
CA ILE A 125 9.03 3.07 -6.60
C ILE A 125 10.03 3.68 -5.62
N ALA A 126 9.57 4.24 -4.50
CA ALA A 126 10.45 4.81 -3.46
C ALA A 126 11.41 3.77 -2.88
N TYR A 127 10.93 2.53 -2.70
CA TYR A 127 11.75 1.41 -2.31
C TYR A 127 12.82 1.08 -3.36
N ALA A 128 12.43 0.96 -4.64
CA ALA A 128 13.33 0.68 -5.75
C ALA A 128 14.44 1.73 -5.90
N MET A 129 14.12 3.01 -5.64
CA MET A 129 15.09 4.12 -5.71
C MET A 129 16.23 4.00 -4.69
N LYS A 130 16.06 3.26 -3.58
CA LYS A 130 17.13 3.01 -2.61
C LYS A 130 18.27 2.18 -3.21
N PHE A 131 17.97 1.41 -4.25
CA PHE A 131 18.91 0.52 -4.94
C PHE A 131 19.44 1.13 -6.24
N VAL A 132 19.27 2.44 -6.44
CA VAL A 132 19.90 3.18 -7.54
C VAL A 132 20.94 4.11 -6.93
N PRO A 133 22.24 3.75 -6.91
CA PRO A 133 23.26 4.52 -6.22
C PRO A 133 23.34 5.98 -6.69
N GLU A 134 23.14 6.23 -7.98
CA GLU A 134 23.16 7.56 -8.57
C GLU A 134 22.08 8.48 -7.97
N PHE A 135 20.91 7.92 -7.64
CA PHE A 135 19.84 8.65 -6.97
C PHE A 135 20.04 8.68 -5.45
N TYR A 136 20.32 7.52 -4.86
CA TYR A 136 20.38 7.35 -3.41
C TYR A 136 21.54 8.13 -2.77
N HIS A 137 22.63 8.38 -3.50
CA HIS A 137 23.73 9.23 -3.01
C HIS A 137 23.35 10.72 -2.95
N GLU A 138 22.46 11.19 -3.83
CA GLU A 138 22.07 12.60 -3.91
C GLU A 138 20.84 12.92 -3.05
N TYR A 139 19.92 11.96 -2.93
CA TYR A 139 18.61 12.17 -2.29
C TYR A 139 18.42 11.32 -1.04
N ASN A 140 17.94 11.97 0.01
CA ASN A 140 17.15 11.34 1.06
C ASN A 140 15.77 10.95 0.51
N ILE A 141 15.25 9.80 0.93
CA ILE A 141 13.96 9.27 0.46
C ILE A 141 12.99 9.22 1.64
N VAL A 142 11.94 10.05 1.57
CA VAL A 142 10.78 9.98 2.47
C VAL A 142 9.60 9.46 1.67
N ASN A 143 9.04 8.33 2.09
CA ASN A 143 7.82 7.78 1.53
C ASN A 143 6.64 8.13 2.44
N LEU A 144 5.61 8.76 1.89
CA LEU A 144 4.37 9.11 2.57
C LEU A 144 3.21 8.40 1.88
N PHE A 145 2.70 7.36 2.54
CA PHE A 145 1.54 6.64 2.08
C PHE A 145 0.26 7.43 2.39
N ILE A 146 -0.55 7.76 1.38
CA ILE A 146 -1.88 8.35 1.55
C ILE A 146 -2.92 7.24 1.36
N PRO A 147 -3.56 6.73 2.42
CA PRO A 147 -4.70 5.83 2.25
C PRO A 147 -5.85 6.61 1.62
N ALA A 148 -6.37 6.14 0.48
CA ALA A 148 -7.35 6.85 -0.34
C ALA A 148 -8.74 7.09 0.31
N LEU A 149 -8.97 6.84 1.62
CA LEU A 149 -10.32 6.57 2.11
C LEU A 149 -10.73 7.03 3.52
N ARG A 150 -10.04 7.91 4.25
CA ARG A 150 -10.58 8.37 5.56
C ARG A 150 -10.49 9.88 5.73
N GLU A 151 -11.63 10.58 5.60
CA GLU A 151 -11.72 12.04 5.77
C GLU A 151 -11.42 12.55 7.17
N GLU A 152 -11.63 11.72 8.19
CA GLU A 152 -11.64 12.19 9.58
C GLU A 152 -10.30 12.02 10.31
N LYS A 153 -9.38 11.17 9.81
CA LYS A 153 -8.01 10.99 10.38
C LYS A 153 -6.95 11.94 9.80
N LYS A 154 -7.38 12.91 8.98
CA LYS A 154 -6.56 13.66 8.02
C LYS A 154 -5.64 14.73 8.59
N ARG A 155 -5.94 15.34 9.75
CA ARG A 155 -5.22 16.55 10.18
C ARG A 155 -3.73 16.29 10.42
N MET A 156 -3.37 15.17 11.03
CA MET A 156 -1.97 14.88 11.35
C MET A 156 -1.14 14.46 10.16
N GLU A 157 -1.68 13.58 9.33
CA GLU A 157 -1.05 13.22 8.07
C GLU A 157 -0.83 14.47 7.22
N HIS A 158 -1.76 15.44 7.22
CA HIS A 158 -1.58 16.73 6.56
C HIS A 158 -0.48 17.57 7.18
N LEU A 159 -0.43 17.74 8.51
CA LEU A 159 0.62 18.55 9.15
C LEU A 159 2.02 17.99 8.87
N PHE A 160 2.20 16.67 8.92
CA PHE A 160 3.48 16.05 8.55
C PHE A 160 3.77 16.17 7.06
N THR A 161 2.77 15.93 6.21
CA THR A 161 2.94 16.06 4.76
C THR A 161 3.34 17.48 4.39
N ASP A 162 2.64 18.49 4.90
CA ASP A 162 2.94 19.91 4.66
C ASP A 162 4.37 20.23 5.08
N LEU A 163 4.79 19.82 6.29
CA LEU A 163 6.15 20.04 6.78
C LEU A 163 7.22 19.40 5.88
N ILE A 164 7.01 18.15 5.45
CA ILE A 164 7.94 17.46 4.54
C ILE A 164 7.99 18.18 3.19
N LEU A 165 6.83 18.55 2.64
CA LEU A 165 6.73 19.20 1.34
C LEU A 165 7.35 20.60 1.33
N GLU A 166 7.23 21.36 2.43
CA GLU A 166 7.87 22.68 2.60
C GLU A 166 9.41 22.61 2.54
N ASN A 167 10.00 21.45 2.83
CA ASN A 167 11.45 21.24 2.84
C ASN A 167 11.90 20.29 1.71
N CYS A 168 11.01 19.98 0.77
CA CYS A 168 11.25 18.99 -0.27
C CYS A 168 11.89 19.62 -1.52
N ASP A 169 12.93 18.98 -2.04
CA ASP A 169 13.56 19.33 -3.32
C ASP A 169 12.89 18.64 -4.51
N LEU A 170 12.41 17.40 -4.30
CA LEU A 170 11.82 16.55 -5.32
C LEU A 170 10.55 15.86 -4.82
N LEU A 171 9.40 16.22 -5.39
CA LEU A 171 8.14 15.52 -5.15
C LEU A 171 7.85 14.53 -6.28
N VAL A 172 7.71 13.25 -5.95
CA VAL A 172 7.16 12.22 -6.84
C VAL A 172 5.82 11.76 -6.27
N TYR A 173 4.72 11.90 -7.01
CA TYR A 173 3.40 11.63 -6.44
C TYR A 173 2.42 10.94 -7.39
N ASN A 174 1.44 10.22 -6.82
CA ASN A 174 0.31 9.70 -7.60
C ASN A 174 -0.61 10.84 -8.03
N LYS A 175 -0.78 11.02 -9.34
CA LYS A 175 -1.79 11.92 -9.89
C LYS A 175 -3.17 11.28 -9.79
N PHE A 176 -4.00 11.80 -8.89
CA PHE A 176 -5.42 11.46 -8.83
C PHE A 176 -6.23 12.36 -9.76
N VAL A 177 -7.21 11.79 -10.45
CA VAL A 177 -8.14 12.56 -11.28
C VAL A 177 -9.07 13.34 -10.35
N GLY A 178 -8.98 14.67 -10.36
CA GLY A 178 -9.91 15.55 -9.65
C GLY A 178 -9.45 16.06 -8.28
N ASP A 179 -8.23 15.73 -7.85
CA ASP A 179 -7.78 16.07 -6.50
C ASP A 179 -6.69 17.16 -6.48
N THR A 180 -7.13 18.41 -6.41
CA THR A 180 -6.27 19.60 -6.32
C THR A 180 -6.22 20.18 -4.91
N LYS A 181 -6.89 19.57 -3.91
CA LYS A 181 -7.09 20.18 -2.59
C LYS A 181 -6.05 19.77 -1.54
N PHE A 182 -5.39 18.63 -1.71
CA PHE A 182 -4.47 18.10 -0.70
C PHE A 182 -3.12 18.79 -0.65
N ILE A 183 -2.71 19.52 -1.70
CA ILE A 183 -1.36 20.05 -1.77
C ILE A 183 -1.41 21.52 -2.14
N LYS A 184 -1.57 22.37 -1.13
CA LYS A 184 -1.69 23.83 -1.31
C LYS A 184 -0.39 24.49 -1.76
N ASN A 185 0.76 23.83 -1.54
CA ASN A 185 2.09 24.42 -1.68
C ASN A 185 3.02 23.70 -2.67
N ILE A 186 2.50 22.95 -3.67
CA ILE A 186 3.36 22.32 -4.71
C ILE A 186 4.25 23.36 -5.41
N GLY A 187 3.78 24.59 -5.57
CA GLY A 187 4.41 25.63 -6.39
C GLY A 187 5.79 26.10 -5.94
N GLU A 188 6.24 25.74 -4.73
CA GLU A 188 7.56 26.12 -4.20
C GLU A 188 8.60 24.98 -4.29
N ILE A 189 8.19 23.77 -4.68
CA ILE A 189 9.07 22.60 -4.77
C ILE A 189 9.87 22.64 -6.08
N SER A 190 11.19 22.47 -5.98
CA SER A 190 12.11 22.63 -7.12
C SER A 190 11.80 21.71 -8.31
N LYS A 191 11.43 20.44 -8.08
CA LYS A 191 11.03 19.50 -9.12
C LYS A 191 9.83 18.67 -8.67
N VAL A 192 8.83 18.57 -9.54
CA VAL A 192 7.60 17.81 -9.29
C VAL A 192 7.37 16.83 -10.44
N ILE A 193 7.24 15.55 -10.11
CA ILE A 193 7.03 14.45 -11.06
C ILE A 193 5.74 13.74 -10.65
N SER A 194 4.73 13.82 -11.50
CA SER A 194 3.46 13.14 -11.26
C SER A 194 3.38 11.83 -12.03
N ILE A 195 2.91 10.77 -11.39
CA ILE A 195 2.77 9.43 -11.95
C ILE A 195 1.29 9.01 -11.89
N PRO A 196 0.68 8.49 -12.96
CA PRO A 196 -0.69 8.03 -12.90
C PRO A 196 -0.82 6.84 -11.96
N LEU A 197 -1.91 6.79 -11.21
CA LEU A 197 -2.31 5.53 -10.59
C LEU A 197 -2.84 4.60 -11.69
N LEU A 198 -2.10 3.52 -11.98
CA LEU A 198 -2.52 2.58 -13.01
C LEU A 198 -3.52 1.56 -12.47
N SER A 199 -4.36 1.11 -13.39
CA SER A 199 -5.32 0.04 -13.21
C SER A 199 -5.46 -0.67 -14.56
N ALA A 200 -5.03 -1.92 -14.60
CA ALA A 200 -4.84 -2.65 -15.84
C ALA A 200 -5.29 -4.11 -15.73
N GLY A 201 -6.59 -4.33 -15.94
CA GLY A 201 -7.20 -5.66 -15.98
C GLY A 201 -7.12 -6.38 -17.33
N ASN A 202 -6.21 -6.02 -18.25
CA ASN A 202 -6.21 -6.60 -19.61
C ASN A 202 -6.02 -8.12 -19.59
N TYR A 203 -5.20 -8.64 -18.67
CA TYR A 203 -4.96 -10.07 -18.51
C TYR A 203 -6.10 -10.79 -17.77
N TRP A 204 -6.95 -10.04 -17.06
CA TRP A 204 -7.98 -10.60 -16.21
C TRP A 204 -9.36 -9.99 -16.50
N PRO A 205 -10.01 -10.35 -17.63
CA PRO A 205 -11.41 -9.97 -17.85
C PRO A 205 -12.35 -10.51 -16.76
N GLN A 206 -11.90 -11.47 -15.96
CA GLN A 206 -12.60 -11.96 -14.79
C GLN A 206 -12.50 -11.03 -13.56
N ASP A 207 -11.48 -10.17 -13.49
CA ASP A 207 -11.23 -9.31 -12.33
C ASP A 207 -12.25 -8.18 -12.25
N TYR A 208 -13.02 -8.21 -11.17
CA TYR A 208 -14.14 -7.31 -10.94
C TYR A 208 -13.90 -6.33 -9.78
N THR A 209 -12.83 -6.54 -8.99
CA THR A 209 -12.51 -5.76 -7.77
C THR A 209 -12.16 -4.32 -8.05
N VAL A 210 -11.48 -4.08 -9.17
CA VAL A 210 -10.94 -2.75 -9.47
C VAL A 210 -12.02 -1.79 -10.00
N PHE A 211 -13.22 -2.27 -10.29
CA PHE A 211 -14.16 -1.57 -11.16
C PHE A 211 -15.58 -1.35 -10.60
N HIS A 212 -15.97 -1.96 -9.47
CA HIS A 212 -17.35 -1.91 -8.97
C HIS A 212 -17.47 -1.71 -7.44
N PRO A 213 -17.14 -0.51 -6.91
CA PRO A 213 -17.22 -0.23 -5.47
C PRO A 213 -18.64 -0.37 -4.87
N LYS A 214 -19.70 -0.29 -5.69
CA LYS A 214 -21.08 -0.46 -5.23
C LYS A 214 -21.38 -1.89 -4.76
N GLU A 215 -20.86 -2.91 -5.44
CA GLU A 215 -21.07 -4.30 -5.04
C GLU A 215 -20.19 -4.65 -3.83
N MET A 216 -19.00 -4.04 -3.72
CA MET A 216 -18.17 -4.11 -2.51
C MET A 216 -18.93 -3.56 -1.29
N ASN A 217 -19.60 -2.41 -1.44
CA ASN A 217 -20.40 -1.80 -0.37
C ASN A 217 -21.60 -2.63 0.10
N GLU A 218 -22.23 -3.42 -0.78
CA GLU A 218 -23.33 -4.32 -0.41
C GLU A 218 -22.84 -5.43 0.55
N TYR A 219 -21.62 -5.92 0.34
CA TYR A 219 -20.98 -6.82 1.30
C TYR A 219 -20.56 -6.09 2.57
N LEU A 220 -19.94 -4.92 2.50
CA LEU A 220 -19.57 -4.19 3.72
C LEU A 220 -20.78 -3.90 4.64
N GLY A 221 -21.95 -3.61 4.04
CA GLY A 221 -23.21 -3.42 4.77
C GLY A 221 -23.79 -4.70 5.40
N LEU A 222 -23.62 -5.87 4.77
CA LEU A 222 -24.10 -7.16 5.31
C LEU A 222 -23.27 -7.67 6.49
N TRP A 223 -22.01 -7.23 6.60
CA TRP A 223 -21.08 -7.76 7.59
C TRP A 223 -21.14 -7.05 8.94
N GLY A 224 -21.71 -5.84 9.02
CA GLY A 224 -21.75 -5.07 10.28
C GLY A 224 -20.35 -4.87 10.89
N ILE A 225 -19.32 -4.86 10.03
CA ILE A 225 -17.92 -4.81 10.44
C ILE A 225 -17.50 -3.34 10.57
N ASP A 226 -17.23 -2.93 11.81
CA ASP A 226 -16.66 -1.62 12.12
C ASP A 226 -15.17 -1.52 11.72
N ASP A 227 -14.48 -2.66 11.58
CA ASP A 227 -13.07 -2.72 11.18
C ASP A 227 -12.83 -3.60 9.93
N LEU A 228 -12.84 -2.92 8.78
CA LEU A 228 -12.57 -3.51 7.48
C LEU A 228 -11.25 -4.29 7.40
N SER A 229 -10.26 -3.97 8.25
CA SER A 229 -8.89 -4.49 8.11
C SER A 229 -8.76 -5.99 8.35
N GLU A 230 -9.67 -6.62 9.09
CA GLU A 230 -9.60 -8.06 9.40
C GLU A 230 -10.14 -8.97 8.27
N VAL A 231 -10.96 -8.44 7.37
CA VAL A 231 -11.63 -9.21 6.30
C VAL A 231 -11.40 -8.63 4.91
N TRP A 232 -10.72 -7.48 4.81
CA TRP A 232 -10.53 -6.74 3.55
C TRP A 232 -9.92 -7.62 2.46
N GLU A 233 -8.89 -8.38 2.80
CA GLU A 233 -8.16 -9.22 1.85
C GLU A 233 -9.01 -10.42 1.38
N ASP A 234 -9.79 -11.03 2.28
CA ASP A 234 -10.71 -12.12 1.92
C ASP A 234 -11.89 -11.63 1.06
N ILE A 235 -12.43 -10.43 1.34
CA ILE A 235 -13.51 -9.81 0.57
C ILE A 235 -13.04 -9.36 -0.81
N MET A 236 -11.84 -8.77 -0.89
CA MET A 236 -11.21 -8.41 -2.16
C MET A 236 -10.92 -9.66 -2.99
N MET A 237 -10.34 -10.69 -2.39
CA MET A 237 -10.07 -11.96 -3.06
C MET A 237 -11.36 -12.61 -3.57
N PHE A 238 -12.43 -12.70 -2.77
CA PHE A 238 -13.69 -13.33 -3.20
C PHE A 238 -14.40 -12.62 -4.34
N ASN A 239 -14.34 -11.29 -4.34
CA ASN A 239 -14.96 -10.50 -5.39
C ASN A 239 -14.06 -10.32 -6.61
N ALA A 240 -12.82 -10.83 -6.59
CA ALA A 240 -11.89 -10.72 -7.71
C ALA A 240 -12.44 -11.45 -8.93
N ASP A 241 -12.69 -12.75 -8.86
CA ASP A 241 -13.11 -13.54 -10.02
C ASP A 241 -14.64 -13.69 -10.13
N ARG A 242 -15.26 -12.85 -10.98
CA ARG A 242 -16.71 -12.86 -11.18
C ARG A 242 -17.27 -14.19 -11.72
N TYR A 243 -16.49 -14.92 -12.51
CA TYR A 243 -16.97 -16.17 -13.13
C TYR A 243 -16.96 -17.31 -12.13
N VAL A 244 -15.88 -17.45 -11.37
CA VAL A 244 -15.80 -18.45 -10.30
C VAL A 244 -16.86 -18.16 -9.24
N LYS A 245 -17.02 -16.90 -8.83
CA LYS A 245 -18.07 -16.49 -7.90
C LYS A 245 -19.46 -16.91 -8.39
N ALA A 246 -19.82 -16.58 -9.62
CA ALA A 246 -21.12 -16.95 -10.18
C ALA A 246 -21.33 -18.47 -10.22
N MET A 247 -20.31 -19.25 -10.55
CA MET A 247 -20.40 -20.71 -10.58
C MET A 247 -20.48 -21.34 -9.17
N VAL A 248 -19.80 -20.76 -8.18
CA VAL A 248 -19.93 -21.14 -6.77
C VAL A 248 -21.36 -20.89 -6.28
N GLN A 249 -21.94 -19.74 -6.61
CA GLN A 249 -23.33 -19.40 -6.27
C GLN A 249 -24.36 -20.31 -6.97
N GLN A 250 -24.01 -20.88 -8.12
CA GLN A 250 -24.78 -21.91 -8.82
C GLN A 250 -24.57 -23.32 -8.24
N ASN A 251 -23.84 -23.47 -7.13
CA ASN A 251 -23.49 -24.75 -6.50
C ASN A 251 -22.73 -25.72 -7.42
N ARG A 252 -21.94 -25.20 -8.37
CA ARG A 252 -21.10 -26.06 -9.21
C ARG A 252 -19.99 -26.74 -8.39
N SER A 253 -19.65 -27.97 -8.77
CA SER A 253 -18.52 -28.69 -8.17
C SER A 253 -17.19 -28.03 -8.53
N GLU A 254 -16.16 -28.31 -7.75
CA GLU A 254 -14.81 -27.79 -8.01
C GLU A 254 -14.30 -28.20 -9.40
N GLU A 255 -14.50 -29.46 -9.79
CA GLU A 255 -14.08 -29.99 -11.10
C GLU A 255 -14.84 -29.36 -12.27
N GLU A 256 -16.14 -29.09 -12.12
CA GLU A 256 -16.92 -28.38 -13.15
C GLU A 256 -16.43 -26.94 -13.36
N ILE A 257 -16.05 -26.27 -12.27
CA ILE A 257 -15.50 -24.91 -12.34
C ILE A 257 -14.14 -24.93 -13.03
N LEU A 258 -13.22 -25.78 -12.56
CA LEU A 258 -11.87 -25.90 -13.12
C LEU A 258 -11.89 -26.26 -14.61
N SER A 259 -12.66 -27.28 -14.98
CA SER A 259 -12.81 -27.67 -16.40
C SER A 259 -13.38 -26.54 -17.27
N SER A 260 -14.25 -25.70 -16.71
CA SER A 260 -14.77 -24.53 -17.42
C SER A 260 -13.69 -23.48 -17.64
N ILE A 261 -13.00 -23.02 -16.59
CA ILE A 261 -12.05 -21.90 -16.66
C ILE A 261 -10.71 -22.28 -17.32
N MET A 262 -10.35 -23.57 -17.34
CA MET A 262 -9.18 -24.07 -18.06
C MET A 262 -9.41 -24.17 -19.58
N SER A 263 -10.65 -23.97 -20.05
CA SER A 263 -10.97 -24.03 -21.48
C SER A 263 -10.37 -22.84 -22.25
N ASP A 264 -9.74 -23.14 -23.37
CA ASP A 264 -9.20 -22.19 -24.35
C ASP A 264 -10.27 -21.28 -24.99
N ASN A 265 -11.55 -21.55 -24.80
CA ASN A 265 -12.66 -20.76 -25.35
C ASN A 265 -13.69 -20.41 -24.26
N PHE A 266 -13.29 -20.38 -22.99
CA PHE A 266 -14.21 -20.02 -21.90
C PHE A 266 -14.75 -18.58 -22.04
N ILE A 267 -13.85 -17.61 -22.26
CA ILE A 267 -14.20 -16.23 -22.58
C ILE A 267 -14.02 -16.02 -24.08
N SER A 268 -14.98 -15.37 -24.72
CA SER A 268 -14.91 -15.11 -26.16
C SER A 268 -13.74 -14.20 -26.54
N ARG A 269 -13.21 -14.35 -27.76
CA ARG A 269 -12.15 -13.49 -28.29
C ARG A 269 -12.57 -12.02 -28.30
N GLU A 270 -13.82 -11.75 -28.69
CA GLU A 270 -14.39 -10.42 -28.76
C GLU A 270 -14.38 -9.73 -27.40
N GLU A 271 -14.77 -10.45 -26.34
CA GLU A 271 -14.76 -9.94 -24.98
C GLU A 271 -13.35 -9.68 -24.44
N VAL A 272 -12.41 -10.62 -24.69
CA VAL A 272 -11.00 -10.43 -24.29
C VAL A 272 -10.39 -9.19 -24.95
N LEU A 273 -10.62 -9.00 -26.25
CA LEU A 273 -10.10 -7.83 -26.97
C LEU A 273 -10.78 -6.53 -26.53
N ALA A 274 -12.10 -6.55 -26.29
CA ALA A 274 -12.82 -5.39 -25.78
C ALA A 274 -12.29 -4.96 -24.40
N ASN A 275 -11.99 -5.91 -23.52
CA ASN A 275 -11.38 -5.64 -22.22
C ASN A 275 -9.97 -5.05 -22.35
N HIS A 276 -9.16 -5.58 -23.27
CA HIS A 276 -7.83 -5.04 -23.55
C HIS A 276 -7.90 -3.59 -24.06
N ASP A 277 -8.74 -3.32 -25.06
CA ASP A 277 -8.93 -1.97 -25.61
C ASP A 277 -9.44 -0.99 -24.56
N SER A 278 -10.36 -1.44 -23.69
CA SER A 278 -10.84 -0.66 -22.55
C SER A 278 -9.70 -0.31 -21.58
N THR A 279 -8.84 -1.29 -21.29
CA THR A 279 -7.67 -1.10 -20.44
C THR A 279 -6.69 -0.08 -21.03
N LEU A 280 -6.35 -0.18 -22.31
CA LEU A 280 -5.48 0.81 -22.97
C LEU A 280 -6.07 2.21 -22.93
N ARG A 281 -7.38 2.35 -23.18
CA ARG A 281 -8.07 3.64 -23.05
C ARG A 281 -7.98 4.19 -21.64
N ARG A 282 -8.20 3.36 -20.60
CA ARG A 282 -8.12 3.78 -19.20
C ARG A 282 -6.70 4.23 -18.83
N ILE A 283 -5.68 3.45 -19.17
CA ILE A 283 -4.27 3.83 -18.96
C ILE A 283 -3.97 5.17 -19.64
N GLY A 284 -4.42 5.34 -20.88
CA GLY A 284 -4.30 6.60 -21.60
C GLY A 284 -4.98 7.76 -20.88
N ILE A 285 -6.20 7.57 -20.39
CA ILE A 285 -6.96 8.59 -19.64
C ILE A 285 -6.24 8.99 -18.34
N MET A 286 -5.80 8.01 -17.55
CA MET A 286 -5.13 8.24 -16.27
C MET A 286 -3.77 8.91 -16.45
N GLY A 287 -3.05 8.57 -17.52
CA GLY A 287 -1.78 9.21 -17.88
C GLY A 287 -1.89 10.64 -18.41
N ARG A 288 -3.09 11.16 -18.70
CA ARG A 288 -3.22 12.51 -19.29
C ARG A 288 -2.71 13.58 -18.35
N GLY A 289 -1.73 14.34 -18.84
CA GLY A 289 -1.09 15.43 -18.11
C GLY A 289 -0.30 14.97 -16.89
N ALA A 290 0.04 13.69 -16.78
CA ALA A 290 1.06 13.24 -15.85
C ALA A 290 2.45 13.46 -16.47
N THR A 291 3.46 13.81 -15.67
CA THR A 291 4.86 13.87 -16.09
C THR A 291 5.32 12.55 -16.68
N ILE A 292 5.02 11.43 -16.00
CA ILE A 292 5.33 10.09 -16.50
C ILE A 292 4.05 9.43 -17.03
N SER A 293 4.07 9.03 -18.30
CA SER A 293 3.07 8.12 -18.87
C SER A 293 3.67 6.72 -19.00
N MET A 294 2.84 5.68 -19.02
CA MET A 294 3.29 4.28 -19.23
C MET A 294 2.55 3.59 -20.37
N LEU A 295 1.66 4.30 -21.08
CA LEU A 295 0.81 3.70 -22.12
C LEU A 295 1.63 3.06 -23.23
N ASP A 296 2.71 3.70 -23.65
CA ASP A 296 3.62 3.24 -24.69
C ASP A 296 4.33 1.94 -24.26
N TYR A 297 4.96 1.94 -23.09
CA TYR A 297 5.66 0.76 -22.58
C TYR A 297 4.69 -0.40 -22.39
N PHE A 298 3.52 -0.14 -21.81
CA PHE A 298 2.47 -1.13 -21.63
C PHE A 298 2.05 -1.75 -22.98
N SER A 299 1.71 -0.90 -23.96
CA SER A 299 1.24 -1.35 -25.28
C SER A 299 2.29 -2.15 -26.05
N GLN A 300 3.57 -1.84 -25.86
CA GLN A 300 4.68 -2.51 -26.54
C GLN A 300 5.10 -3.83 -25.88
N ASN A 301 4.89 -3.97 -24.56
CA ASN A 301 5.46 -5.09 -23.80
C ASN A 301 4.43 -6.10 -23.28
N PHE A 302 3.12 -5.78 -23.25
CA PHE A 302 2.14 -6.64 -22.56
C PHE A 302 2.05 -8.08 -23.10
N ARG A 303 2.46 -8.32 -24.35
CA ARG A 303 2.47 -9.67 -24.95
C ARG A 303 3.68 -10.49 -24.55
N THR A 304 4.84 -9.85 -24.43
CA THR A 304 6.14 -10.53 -24.25
C THR A 304 6.58 -10.56 -22.80
N LYS A 305 6.08 -9.63 -21.97
CA LYS A 305 6.35 -9.56 -20.54
C LYS A 305 5.05 -9.47 -19.77
N ARG A 306 4.96 -10.19 -18.65
CA ARG A 306 3.95 -9.90 -17.64
C ARG A 306 4.35 -8.58 -16.99
N ILE A 307 3.58 -7.54 -17.25
CA ILE A 307 3.84 -6.17 -16.76
C ILE A 307 3.01 -5.83 -15.52
N MET A 308 1.94 -6.59 -15.26
CA MET A 308 1.08 -6.45 -14.09
C MET A 308 1.02 -7.80 -13.35
N ALA A 309 1.01 -7.78 -12.02
CA ALA A 309 0.84 -8.96 -11.18
C ALA A 309 -0.65 -9.27 -10.95
N ASP A 310 -1.47 -8.22 -10.85
CA ASP A 310 -2.93 -8.25 -10.83
C ASP A 310 -3.50 -6.96 -11.46
N GLY A 311 -4.80 -6.69 -11.31
CA GLY A 311 -5.45 -5.50 -11.87
C GLY A 311 -4.96 -4.14 -11.34
N LEU A 312 -4.20 -4.12 -10.23
CA LEU A 312 -3.74 -2.94 -9.51
C LEU A 312 -2.22 -2.86 -9.32
N HIS A 313 -1.54 -4.00 -9.19
CA HIS A 313 -0.13 -4.08 -8.84
C HIS A 313 0.75 -4.36 -10.05
N GLU A 314 1.78 -3.55 -10.23
CA GLU A 314 2.76 -3.69 -11.29
C GLU A 314 3.77 -4.81 -11.02
N GLU A 315 4.33 -5.41 -12.08
CA GLU A 315 5.50 -6.29 -11.99
C GLU A 315 6.79 -5.46 -11.90
N GLU A 316 7.88 -6.09 -11.45
CA GLU A 316 9.20 -5.44 -11.32
C GLU A 316 9.63 -4.72 -12.61
N CYS A 317 9.35 -5.29 -13.78
CA CYS A 317 9.72 -4.70 -15.05
C CYS A 317 9.01 -3.37 -15.35
N MET A 318 7.82 -3.13 -14.80
CA MET A 318 7.12 -1.84 -14.86
C MET A 318 7.69 -0.87 -13.83
N ILE A 319 8.00 -1.33 -12.61
CA ILE A 319 8.65 -0.50 -11.58
C ILE A 319 10.00 0.02 -12.07
N ARG A 320 10.83 -0.84 -12.68
CA ARG A 320 12.11 -0.43 -13.26
C ARG A 320 11.95 0.61 -14.36
N GLU A 321 10.91 0.51 -15.17
CA GLU A 321 10.62 1.50 -16.21
C GLU A 321 10.12 2.82 -15.62
N TYR A 322 9.31 2.81 -14.54
CA TYR A 322 8.98 4.03 -13.81
C TYR A 322 10.23 4.72 -13.27
N VAL A 323 11.09 3.97 -12.57
CA VAL A 323 12.35 4.49 -12.03
C VAL A 323 13.19 5.10 -13.14
N LYS A 324 13.39 4.39 -14.25
CA LYS A 324 14.11 4.91 -15.42
C LYS A 324 13.55 6.24 -15.91
N ARG A 325 12.23 6.36 -16.05
CA ARG A 325 11.59 7.59 -16.54
C ARG A 325 11.71 8.74 -15.54
N ILE A 326 11.62 8.46 -14.23
CA ILE A 326 11.85 9.45 -13.18
C ILE A 326 13.30 9.94 -13.21
N LEU A 327 14.28 9.04 -13.35
CA LEU A 327 15.70 9.41 -13.41
C LEU A 327 16.02 10.24 -14.66
N ASN A 328 15.40 9.92 -15.81
CA ASN A 328 15.50 10.75 -17.01
C ASN A 328 14.96 12.17 -16.78
N GLU A 329 13.85 12.32 -16.04
CA GLU A 329 13.31 13.63 -15.66
C GLU A 329 14.25 14.44 -14.74
N LEU A 330 15.18 13.75 -14.06
CA LEU A 330 16.25 14.31 -13.24
C LEU A 330 17.57 14.45 -14.00
N SER A 331 17.59 14.15 -15.31
CA SER A 331 18.80 14.12 -16.15
C SER A 331 19.87 13.11 -15.68
N ILE A 332 19.44 12.03 -15.02
CA ILE A 332 20.28 10.89 -14.64
C ILE A 332 20.07 9.77 -15.67
N GLU A 333 20.82 9.82 -16.78
CA GLU A 333 20.64 8.90 -17.91
C GLU A 333 21.40 7.57 -17.75
N SER A 334 22.53 7.60 -17.05
CA SER A 334 23.36 6.42 -16.78
C SER A 334 23.18 6.02 -15.33
N PHE A 335 22.52 4.88 -15.11
CA PHE A 335 22.32 4.33 -13.79
C PHE A 335 22.30 2.80 -13.84
N SER A 336 22.47 2.19 -12.67
CA SER A 336 22.26 0.76 -12.49
C SER A 336 21.47 0.50 -11.23
N PHE A 337 20.68 -0.57 -11.24
CA PHE A 337 20.16 -1.11 -9.99
C PHE A 337 21.24 -1.97 -9.35
N GLU A 338 21.36 -1.88 -8.03
CA GLU A 338 22.11 -2.85 -7.24
C GLU A 338 21.52 -4.26 -7.43
N GLU A 339 22.38 -5.28 -7.41
CA GLU A 339 22.00 -6.68 -7.68
C GLU A 339 20.95 -7.21 -6.69
N GLU A 340 20.90 -6.64 -5.48
CA GLU A 340 19.98 -7.03 -4.41
C GLU A 340 18.54 -6.57 -4.65
N TYR A 341 18.31 -5.64 -5.58
CA TYR A 341 16.95 -5.18 -5.87
C TYR A 341 16.14 -6.26 -6.59
N SER A 342 15.18 -6.81 -5.84
CA SER A 342 14.12 -7.70 -6.31
C SER A 342 12.80 -7.18 -5.77
N TYR A 343 11.77 -7.19 -6.62
CA TYR A 343 10.43 -6.86 -6.19
C TYR A 343 9.45 -7.92 -6.70
N SER A 344 8.58 -8.38 -5.80
CA SER A 344 7.58 -9.37 -6.14
C SER A 344 6.28 -9.08 -5.40
N HIS A 345 5.18 -9.37 -6.06
CA HIS A 345 3.85 -9.33 -5.48
C HIS A 345 3.14 -10.67 -5.73
N GLY A 346 2.04 -10.90 -5.01
CA GLY A 346 1.13 -11.98 -5.34
C GLY A 346 0.58 -11.79 -6.76
N GLN A 347 0.55 -12.87 -7.54
CA GLN A 347 0.16 -12.85 -8.94
C GLN A 347 -1.20 -13.53 -9.12
N MET A 348 -2.11 -12.86 -9.84
CA MET A 348 -3.38 -13.44 -10.24
C MET A 348 -3.18 -14.29 -11.52
N PRO A 349 -3.69 -15.54 -11.57
CA PRO A 349 -3.54 -16.35 -12.77
C PRO A 349 -4.29 -15.83 -13.99
N ILE A 350 -3.65 -15.96 -15.16
CA ILE A 350 -4.24 -15.58 -16.46
C ILE A 350 -4.96 -16.79 -17.02
N TYR A 351 -6.23 -16.63 -17.42
CA TYR A 351 -6.99 -17.72 -18.03
C TYR A 351 -6.35 -18.20 -19.33
N PRO A 352 -6.34 -19.52 -19.62
CA PRO A 352 -5.82 -20.06 -20.88
C PRO A 352 -6.43 -19.41 -22.14
N CYS A 353 -7.75 -19.18 -22.14
CA CYS A 353 -8.41 -18.45 -23.23
C CYS A 353 -7.87 -17.02 -23.44
N VAL A 354 -7.45 -16.32 -22.37
CA VAL A 354 -6.86 -14.98 -22.48
C VAL A 354 -5.45 -15.05 -23.03
N VAL A 355 -4.63 -16.01 -22.57
CA VAL A 355 -3.29 -16.29 -23.13
C VAL A 355 -3.40 -16.49 -24.65
N LYS A 356 -4.34 -17.34 -25.07
CA LYS A 356 -4.62 -17.62 -26.49
C LYS A 356 -5.13 -16.38 -27.24
N HIS A 357 -6.15 -15.69 -26.73
CA HIS A 357 -6.81 -14.61 -27.48
C HIS A 357 -6.00 -13.32 -27.56
N LEU A 358 -5.13 -13.04 -26.57
CA LEU A 358 -4.19 -11.92 -26.62
C LEU A 358 -2.87 -12.26 -27.30
N ASN A 359 -2.65 -13.52 -27.67
CA ASN A 359 -1.37 -14.05 -28.17
C ASN A 359 -0.21 -13.68 -27.22
N LEU A 360 -0.32 -14.07 -25.95
CA LEU A 360 0.75 -13.85 -24.97
C LEU A 360 1.90 -14.82 -25.25
N GLU A 361 3.13 -14.31 -25.17
CA GLU A 361 4.37 -14.99 -25.52
C GLU A 361 5.21 -15.32 -24.27
N PHE A 362 4.55 -15.43 -23.12
CA PHE A 362 5.21 -15.69 -21.84
C PHE A 362 5.82 -17.11 -21.82
N PRO A 363 6.97 -17.32 -21.15
CA PRO A 363 7.55 -18.65 -21.01
C PRO A 363 6.60 -19.63 -20.31
N ALA A 364 6.48 -20.85 -20.85
CA ALA A 364 5.71 -21.93 -20.25
C ALA A 364 6.63 -22.90 -19.45
N PRO A 365 6.14 -23.53 -18.36
CA PRO A 365 4.82 -23.36 -17.78
C PRO A 365 4.66 -22.00 -17.09
N LEU A 366 3.44 -21.45 -17.12
CA LEU A 366 3.12 -20.26 -16.35
C LEU A 366 2.97 -20.63 -14.88
N LEU A 367 3.95 -20.24 -14.08
CA LEU A 367 3.87 -20.27 -12.63
C LEU A 367 3.45 -18.91 -12.09
N TYR A 368 2.80 -18.94 -10.94
CA TYR A 368 2.26 -17.78 -10.27
C TYR A 368 2.77 -17.74 -8.84
N LYS A 369 3.37 -16.62 -8.46
CA LYS A 369 3.80 -16.37 -7.09
C LYS A 369 2.59 -16.03 -6.24
N VAL A 370 2.40 -16.76 -5.16
CA VAL A 370 1.27 -16.57 -4.26
C VAL A 370 1.71 -16.68 -2.81
N GLN A 371 1.12 -15.85 -1.97
CA GLN A 371 1.30 -15.92 -0.52
C GLN A 371 0.23 -16.88 0.03
N ILE A 372 0.65 -18.08 0.46
CA ILE A 372 -0.25 -19.14 0.95
C ILE A 372 0.00 -19.37 2.44
N GLU A 373 -0.49 -18.48 3.31
CA GLU A 373 -0.97 -18.74 4.69
C GLU A 373 -1.42 -17.41 5.34
N PRO A 374 -2.31 -17.43 6.38
CA PRO A 374 -3.38 -16.43 6.52
C PRO A 374 -2.77 -15.05 6.43
N PHE A 375 -3.27 -14.25 5.48
CA PHE A 375 -2.70 -12.97 5.12
C PHE A 375 -2.61 -12.08 6.39
N THR A 376 -1.50 -12.21 7.10
CA THR A 376 -1.06 -11.21 8.05
C THR A 376 -0.34 -10.25 7.15
N ALA A 377 -0.94 -9.07 6.97
CA ALA A 377 -0.30 -7.94 6.32
C ALA A 377 1.04 -7.67 7.01
N SER A 378 2.08 -8.36 6.54
CA SER A 378 3.45 -7.98 6.77
C SER A 378 3.64 -6.71 5.96
N SER A 379 3.84 -5.59 6.66
CA SER A 379 4.16 -4.30 6.06
C SER A 379 5.53 -4.29 5.38
N ASP A 380 6.31 -5.37 5.51
CA ASP A 380 7.63 -5.51 4.95
C ASP A 380 7.56 -6.36 3.67
N PHE A 381 7.67 -5.67 2.52
CA PHE A 381 7.59 -6.24 1.17
C PHE A 381 8.58 -7.39 0.88
N ASN A 382 9.56 -7.62 1.76
CA ASN A 382 10.61 -8.64 1.62
C ASN A 382 10.43 -9.88 2.51
N ASP A 383 9.48 -9.89 3.45
CA ASP A 383 9.33 -10.98 4.44
C ASP A 383 8.14 -11.91 4.17
N ALA A 384 7.50 -11.81 3.00
CA ALA A 384 6.44 -12.73 2.59
C ALA A 384 7.04 -13.95 1.87
N ASP A 385 6.88 -15.14 2.46
CA ASP A 385 7.15 -16.40 1.76
C ASP A 385 6.16 -16.56 0.59
N TYR A 386 6.66 -16.40 -0.64
CA TYR A 386 5.91 -16.67 -1.86
C TYR A 386 6.15 -18.11 -2.31
N TYR A 387 5.07 -18.79 -2.66
CA TYR A 387 5.11 -20.10 -3.31
C TYR A 387 4.79 -19.94 -4.79
N GLU A 388 5.47 -20.69 -5.64
CA GLU A 388 5.11 -20.80 -7.05
C GLU A 388 4.09 -21.92 -7.22
N VAL A 389 2.94 -21.60 -7.80
CA VAL A 389 1.88 -22.55 -8.12
C VAL A 389 1.50 -22.46 -9.59
N ASP A 390 0.99 -23.56 -10.14
CA ASP A 390 0.34 -23.53 -11.44
C ASP A 390 -1.11 -23.00 -11.35
N PHE A 391 -1.73 -22.83 -12.52
CA PHE A 391 -3.10 -22.35 -12.66
C PHE A 391 -4.12 -23.22 -11.89
N GLU A 392 -3.99 -24.54 -11.96
CA GLU A 392 -4.95 -25.48 -11.37
C GLU A 392 -4.81 -25.46 -9.84
N GLN A 393 -3.58 -25.53 -9.33
CA GLN A 393 -3.27 -25.45 -7.91
C GLN A 393 -3.82 -24.17 -7.28
N TYR A 394 -3.64 -23.02 -7.94
CA TYR A 394 -4.22 -21.76 -7.51
C TYR A 394 -5.75 -21.85 -7.38
N TYR A 395 -6.41 -22.26 -8.47
CA TYR A 395 -7.86 -22.22 -8.52
C TYR A 395 -8.53 -23.23 -7.60
N ARG A 396 -7.88 -24.37 -7.29
CA ARG A 396 -8.37 -25.30 -6.24
C ARG A 396 -8.46 -24.61 -4.88
N VAL A 397 -7.41 -23.89 -4.47
CA VAL A 397 -7.40 -23.14 -3.21
C VAL A 397 -8.43 -22.01 -3.24
N TYR A 398 -8.46 -21.24 -4.33
CA TYR A 398 -9.36 -20.11 -4.51
C TYR A 398 -10.85 -20.53 -4.47
N ILE A 399 -11.23 -21.58 -5.21
CA ILE A 399 -12.61 -22.10 -5.26
C ILE A 399 -13.04 -22.58 -3.88
N LYS A 400 -12.17 -23.32 -3.17
CA LYS A 400 -12.47 -23.80 -1.82
C LYS A 400 -12.76 -22.64 -0.86
N ARG A 401 -11.95 -21.57 -0.90
CA ARG A 401 -12.20 -20.37 -0.09
C ARG A 401 -13.49 -19.65 -0.48
N CYS A 402 -13.75 -19.52 -1.78
CA CYS A 402 -14.99 -18.93 -2.26
C CYS A 402 -16.23 -19.68 -1.74
N LYS A 403 -16.19 -21.01 -1.70
CA LYS A 403 -17.29 -21.82 -1.16
C LYS A 403 -17.50 -21.61 0.34
N VAL A 404 -16.42 -21.56 1.13
CA VAL A 404 -16.48 -21.27 2.57
C VAL A 404 -17.12 -19.90 2.82
N LEU A 405 -16.69 -18.89 2.05
CA LEU A 405 -17.19 -17.54 2.22
C LEU A 405 -18.65 -17.39 1.78
N GLU A 406 -19.05 -17.98 0.65
CA GLU A 406 -20.44 -17.98 0.20
C GLU A 406 -21.36 -18.67 1.22
N GLN A 407 -20.91 -19.78 1.84
CA GLN A 407 -21.65 -20.41 2.94
C GLN A 407 -21.83 -19.45 4.12
N PHE A 408 -20.75 -18.81 4.57
CA PHE A 408 -20.81 -17.83 5.67
C PHE A 408 -21.78 -16.67 5.36
N LEU A 409 -21.77 -16.18 4.12
CA LEU A 409 -22.66 -15.11 3.67
C LEU A 409 -24.13 -15.53 3.67
N GLN A 410 -24.43 -16.76 3.24
CA GLN A 410 -25.79 -17.31 3.27
C GLN A 410 -26.30 -17.44 4.71
N GLU A 411 -25.46 -17.92 5.63
CA GLU A 411 -25.79 -18.02 7.06
C GLU A 411 -26.14 -16.63 7.66
N ARG A 412 -25.37 -15.59 7.32
CA ARG A 412 -25.62 -14.21 7.77
C ARG A 412 -26.89 -13.60 7.18
N ARG A 413 -27.18 -13.84 5.90
CA ARG A 413 -28.43 -13.34 5.27
C ARG A 413 -29.67 -13.90 5.98
N CYS A 414 -29.68 -15.19 6.27
CA CYS A 414 -30.76 -15.84 7.04
C CYS A 414 -30.92 -15.24 8.46
N GLN A 415 -29.81 -14.90 9.12
CA GLN A 415 -29.83 -14.26 10.44
C GLN A 415 -30.42 -12.84 10.38
N ASN A 416 -30.07 -12.04 9.38
CA ASN A 416 -30.59 -10.68 9.25
C ASN A 416 -32.09 -10.67 8.88
N GLU A 417 -32.52 -11.55 7.99
CA GLU A 417 -33.94 -11.68 7.61
C GLU A 417 -34.83 -12.10 8.80
N SER A 418 -34.31 -12.96 9.70
CA SER A 418 -35.01 -13.37 10.92
C SER A 418 -35.06 -12.28 12.01
N GLN A 419 -34.15 -11.29 11.99
CA GLN A 419 -34.16 -10.16 12.93
C GLN A 419 -35.03 -8.99 12.47
N THR A 420 -35.25 -8.82 11.16
CA THR A 420 -36.13 -7.78 10.60
C THR A 420 -37.61 -8.19 10.52
N GLY A 421 -37.93 -9.43 10.88
CA GLY A 421 -39.27 -10.02 10.81
C GLY A 421 -40.11 -9.92 12.09
N ASN A 422 -40.00 -8.83 12.86
CA ASN A 422 -40.88 -8.51 14.01
C ASN A 422 -41.50 -7.12 13.88
#